data_AF-A0A442FMQ2-F1
#
_entry.id   AF-A0A442FMQ2-F1
#
_cell.length_a   1.000
_cell.length_b   1.000
_cell.length_c   1.000
_cell.angle_alpha   90.00
_cell.angle_beta   90.00
_cell.angle_gamma   90.00
#
_symmetry.space_group_name_H-M   'P 1'
#
loop_
_entity.id
_entity.type
_entity.pdbx_description
1 polymer ?
#
loop_
_entity_poly.entity_id
_entity_poly.type
_entity_poly.pdbx_seq_one_letter_code
_entity_poly.pdbx_strand_id
1 'polypeptide(L)'
;MNSKSKKFAGIQAYVTQAAAAQNAQAKLDAANAQLTADQGKLADLTQQLADLNATDTTGFTPEQQAALDAQIADVQSQIDAQNAAITADTQAVTDAEAAVAANPAPTDASLDAALTDMANKPVDADVTAWAKDTLAGKIDAMAAATTTP
;
A
#
# COMPACT_ATOMS: atom_id res chain seq x y z
N MET A 1 11.71 -28.00 31.37
CA MET A 1 11.04 -27.04 30.46
C MET A 1 10.92 -27.65 29.08
N ASN A 2 9.72 -27.59 28.50
CA ASN A 2 9.26 -28.44 27.39
C ASN A 2 10.04 -28.15 26.09
N SER A 3 10.96 -29.03 25.67
CA SER A 3 11.84 -28.86 24.50
C SER A 3 11.08 -28.52 23.20
N LYS A 4 9.82 -28.97 23.09
CA LYS A 4 8.95 -28.68 21.96
C LYS A 4 8.65 -27.17 21.80
N SER A 5 8.47 -26.40 22.87
CA SER A 5 8.08 -24.99 22.75
C SER A 5 9.20 -24.10 22.21
N LYS A 6 10.47 -24.45 22.48
CA LYS A 6 11.63 -23.73 21.92
C LYS A 6 11.81 -24.03 20.42
N LYS A 7 11.50 -25.25 19.98
CA LYS A 7 11.63 -25.68 18.57
C LYS A 7 10.64 -24.99 17.63
N PHE A 8 9.48 -24.57 18.11
CA PHE A 8 8.49 -23.85 17.30
C PHE A 8 8.69 -22.32 17.30
N ALA A 9 9.55 -21.79 18.17
CA ALA A 9 9.73 -20.35 18.32
C ALA A 9 10.33 -19.70 17.05
N GLY A 10 11.27 -20.37 16.38
CA GLY A 10 11.86 -19.88 15.13
C GLY A 10 10.84 -19.78 13.99
N ILE A 11 9.99 -20.81 13.84
CA ILE A 11 8.92 -20.82 12.83
C ILE A 11 7.85 -19.77 13.15
N GLN A 12 7.50 -19.59 14.43
CA GLN A 12 6.57 -18.53 14.82
C GLN A 12 7.16 -17.14 14.54
N ALA A 13 8.44 -16.91 14.84
CA ALA A 13 9.11 -15.66 14.53
C ALA A 13 9.15 -15.38 13.02
N TYR A 14 9.43 -16.41 12.21
CA TYR A 14 9.37 -16.33 10.74
C TYR A 14 7.98 -15.90 10.26
N VAL A 15 6.92 -16.57 10.73
CA VAL A 15 5.54 -16.25 10.33
C VAL A 15 5.14 -14.83 10.74
N THR A 16 5.49 -14.40 11.96
CA THR A 16 5.22 -13.03 12.43
C THR A 16 5.95 -11.99 11.59
N GLN A 17 7.23 -12.21 11.30
CA GLN A 17 8.02 -11.29 10.48
C GLN A 17 7.49 -11.22 9.04
N ALA A 18 7.16 -12.37 8.44
CA ALA A 18 6.59 -12.43 7.11
C ALA A 18 5.23 -11.72 7.03
N ALA A 19 4.37 -11.89 8.04
CA ALA A 19 3.08 -11.22 8.10
C ALA A 19 3.23 -9.69 8.22
N ALA A 20 4.18 -9.22 9.04
CA ALA A 20 4.48 -7.80 9.17
C ALA A 20 4.98 -7.20 7.85
N ALA A 21 5.88 -7.91 7.16
CA ALA A 21 6.38 -7.51 5.84
C ALA A 21 5.29 -7.48 4.78
N GLN A 22 4.42 -8.50 4.74
CA GLN A 22 3.26 -8.56 3.83
C GLN A 22 2.32 -7.38 4.05
N ASN A 23 2.00 -7.07 5.31
CA ASN A 23 1.16 -5.92 5.66
C ASN A 23 1.78 -4.58 5.28
N ALA A 24 3.08 -4.41 5.50
CA ALA A 24 3.79 -3.20 5.10
C ALA A 24 3.77 -3.02 3.57
N GLN A 25 4.01 -4.10 2.82
CA GLN A 25 3.95 -4.07 1.35
C GLN A 25 2.54 -3.75 0.86
N ALA A 26 1.51 -4.38 1.43
CA ALA A 26 0.13 -4.12 1.05
C ALA A 26 -0.28 -2.65 1.30
N LYS A 27 0.22 -2.03 2.37
CA LYS A 27 0.02 -0.59 2.63
C LYS A 27 0.71 0.28 1.60
N LEU A 28 1.94 -0.06 1.21
CA LEU A 28 2.67 0.66 0.17
C LEU A 28 1.94 0.57 -1.18
N ASP A 29 1.48 -0.63 -1.54
CA ASP A 29 0.72 -0.83 -2.78
C ASP A 29 -0.59 -0.03 -2.77
N ALA A 30 -1.30 -0.01 -1.64
CA ALA A 30 -2.52 0.78 -1.47
C ALA A 30 -2.26 2.30 -1.55
N ALA A 31 -1.20 2.80 -0.90
CA ALA A 31 -0.83 4.21 -0.95
C ALA A 31 -0.45 4.65 -2.38
N ASN A 32 0.32 3.82 -3.10
CA ASN A 32 0.66 4.09 -4.50
C ASN A 32 -0.56 4.08 -5.42
N ALA A 33 -1.50 3.14 -5.20
CA ALA A 33 -2.74 3.09 -5.96
C ALA A 33 -3.60 4.35 -5.71
N GLN A 34 -3.70 4.80 -4.46
CA GLN A 34 -4.42 6.03 -4.10
C GLN A 34 -3.77 7.25 -4.75
N LEU A 35 -2.45 7.41 -4.64
CA LEU A 35 -1.73 8.52 -5.26
C LEU A 35 -1.93 8.57 -6.78
N THR A 36 -1.94 7.40 -7.44
CA THR A 36 -2.20 7.29 -8.88
C THR A 36 -3.64 7.71 -9.22
N ALA A 37 -4.62 7.29 -8.42
CA ALA A 37 -6.01 7.67 -8.61
C ALA A 37 -6.21 9.20 -8.44
N ASP A 38 -5.58 9.78 -7.44
CA ASP A 38 -5.64 11.21 -7.14
C ASP A 38 -4.96 12.06 -8.23
N GLN A 39 -3.84 11.59 -8.79
CA GLN A 39 -3.21 12.19 -9.96
C GLN A 39 -4.11 12.12 -11.21
N GLY A 40 -4.82 11.00 -11.41
CA GLY A 40 -5.80 10.86 -12.49
C GLY A 40 -6.93 11.88 -12.35
N LYS A 41 -7.49 12.02 -11.14
CA LYS A 41 -8.54 13.01 -10.86
C LYS A 41 -8.07 14.45 -11.06
N LEU A 42 -6.83 14.78 -10.71
CA LEU A 42 -6.25 16.10 -10.99
C LEU A 42 -6.18 16.37 -12.50
N ALA A 43 -5.81 15.36 -13.30
CA ALA A 43 -5.75 15.49 -14.74
C ALA A 43 -7.15 15.77 -15.34
N ASP A 44 -8.17 15.05 -14.87
CA ASP A 44 -9.57 15.26 -15.27
C ASP A 44 -10.07 16.68 -14.94
N LEU A 45 -9.81 17.16 -13.71
CA LEU A 45 -10.18 18.52 -13.29
C LEU A 45 -9.44 19.58 -14.11
N THR A 46 -8.16 19.36 -14.42
CA THR A 46 -7.36 20.27 -15.24
C THR A 46 -7.91 20.33 -16.68
N GLN A 47 -8.33 19.20 -17.24
CA GLN A 47 -8.99 19.17 -18.54
C GLN A 47 -10.33 19.90 -18.51
N GLN A 48 -11.14 19.68 -17.47
CA GLN A 48 -12.41 20.39 -17.30
C GLN A 48 -12.20 21.91 -17.22
N LEU A 49 -11.17 22.37 -16.50
CA LEU A 49 -10.81 23.78 -16.44
C LEU A 49 -10.40 24.32 -17.82
N ALA A 50 -9.63 23.56 -18.59
CA ALA A 50 -9.25 23.93 -19.94
C ALA A 50 -10.46 24.05 -20.88
N ASP A 51 -11.41 23.11 -20.80
CA ASP A 51 -12.63 23.10 -21.60
C ASP A 51 -13.54 24.29 -21.25
N LEU A 52 -13.70 24.60 -19.96
CA LEU A 52 -14.45 25.78 -19.52
C LEU A 52 -13.81 27.07 -20.04
N ASN A 53 -12.48 27.19 -19.96
CA ASN A 53 -11.75 28.36 -20.49
C ASN A 53 -11.80 28.46 -22.02
N ALA A 54 -12.03 27.35 -22.73
CA ALA A 54 -12.19 27.33 -24.18
C ALA A 54 -13.63 27.60 -24.65
N THR A 55 -14.59 27.78 -23.72
CA THR A 55 -15.99 28.05 -24.06
C THR A 55 -16.10 29.34 -24.86
N ASP A 56 -16.75 29.28 -26.03
CA ASP A 56 -17.06 30.49 -26.82
C ASP A 56 -18.10 31.33 -26.08
N THR A 57 -17.68 32.50 -25.62
CA THR A 57 -18.52 33.45 -24.88
C THR A 57 -19.18 34.49 -25.78
N THR A 58 -19.06 34.35 -27.10
CA THR A 58 -19.68 35.28 -28.06
C THR A 58 -21.19 35.32 -27.87
N GLY A 59 -21.71 36.51 -27.54
CA GLY A 59 -23.14 36.72 -27.33
C GLY A 59 -23.65 36.33 -25.94
N PHE A 60 -22.77 35.98 -25.00
CA PHE A 60 -23.17 35.78 -23.61
C PHE A 60 -23.79 37.06 -23.02
N THR A 61 -24.85 36.87 -22.23
CA THR A 61 -25.33 37.92 -21.33
C THR A 61 -24.40 38.03 -20.12
N PRO A 62 -24.45 39.15 -19.36
CA PRO A 62 -23.68 39.28 -18.13
C PRO A 62 -23.92 38.14 -17.13
N GLU A 63 -25.14 37.65 -17.02
CA GLU A 63 -25.52 36.56 -16.13
C GLU A 63 -24.89 35.22 -16.57
N GLN A 64 -24.81 34.97 -17.87
CA GLN A 64 -24.17 33.77 -18.42
C GLN A 64 -22.66 33.80 -18.19
N GLN A 65 -22.03 34.98 -18.37
CA GLN A 65 -20.61 35.15 -18.07
C GLN A 65 -20.33 34.91 -16.58
N ALA A 66 -21.12 35.50 -15.68
CA ALA A 66 -20.97 35.30 -14.25
C ALA A 66 -21.15 33.82 -13.83
N ALA A 67 -22.03 33.08 -14.51
CA ALA A 67 -22.21 31.65 -14.27
C ALA A 67 -20.99 30.81 -14.71
N LEU A 68 -20.37 31.14 -15.86
CA LEU A 68 -19.14 30.50 -16.31
C LEU A 68 -17.97 30.80 -15.36
N ASP A 69 -17.82 32.06 -14.96
CA ASP A 69 -16.77 32.48 -14.01
C ASP A 69 -16.91 31.74 -12.68
N ALA A 70 -18.14 31.54 -12.19
CA ALA A 70 -18.41 30.76 -10.98
C ALA A 70 -18.03 29.27 -11.14
N GLN A 71 -18.28 28.66 -12.29
CA GLN A 71 -17.87 27.26 -12.56
C GLN A 71 -16.35 27.12 -12.63
N ILE A 72 -15.67 28.08 -13.27
CA ILE A 72 -14.20 28.12 -13.33
C ILE A 72 -13.64 28.23 -11.91
N ALA A 73 -14.18 29.12 -11.07
CA ALA A 73 -13.74 29.29 -9.69
C ALA A 73 -13.96 28.01 -8.84
N ASP A 74 -15.08 27.32 -9.04
CA ASP A 74 -15.36 26.05 -8.36
C ASP A 74 -14.36 24.96 -8.76
N VAL A 75 -14.12 24.76 -10.06
CA VAL A 75 -13.14 23.77 -10.55
C VAL A 75 -11.73 24.12 -10.07
N GLN A 76 -11.36 25.40 -10.03
CA GLN A 76 -10.07 25.84 -9.48
C GLN A 76 -9.95 25.45 -7.99
N SER A 77 -11.00 25.65 -7.19
CA SER A 77 -11.02 25.23 -5.79
C SER A 77 -10.91 23.71 -5.63
N GLN A 78 -11.52 22.93 -6.54
CA GLN A 78 -11.39 21.48 -6.53
C GLN A 78 -9.97 21.02 -6.87
N ILE A 79 -9.31 21.70 -7.83
CA ILE A 79 -7.89 21.46 -8.17
C ILE A 79 -6.99 21.72 -6.96
N ASP A 80 -7.20 22.83 -6.25
CA ASP A 80 -6.41 23.17 -5.06
C ASP A 80 -6.59 22.11 -3.95
N ALA A 81 -7.83 21.68 -3.71
CA ALA A 81 -8.11 20.59 -2.77
C ALA A 81 -7.45 19.26 -3.20
N GLN A 82 -7.48 18.95 -4.51
CA GLN A 82 -6.89 17.74 -5.05
C GLN A 82 -5.36 17.75 -4.97
N ASN A 83 -4.72 18.90 -5.17
CA ASN A 83 -3.28 19.07 -4.96
C ASN A 83 -2.87 18.87 -3.49
N ALA A 84 -3.70 19.33 -2.56
CA ALA A 84 -3.47 19.08 -1.13
C ALA A 84 -3.59 17.58 -0.80
N ALA A 85 -4.56 16.87 -1.39
CA ALA A 85 -4.70 15.42 -1.24
C ALA A 85 -3.48 14.67 -1.80
N ILE A 86 -3.03 15.01 -3.02
CA ILE A 86 -1.82 14.43 -3.62
C ILE A 86 -0.58 14.63 -2.74
N THR A 87 -0.46 15.80 -2.10
CA THR A 87 0.64 16.06 -1.17
C THR A 87 0.58 15.13 0.04
N ALA A 88 -0.62 14.93 0.61
CA ALA A 88 -0.82 14.00 1.72
C ALA A 88 -0.55 12.55 1.31
N ASP A 89 -1.00 12.12 0.13
CA ASP A 89 -0.79 10.76 -0.37
C ASP A 89 0.68 10.50 -0.71
N THR A 90 1.41 11.51 -1.20
CA THR A 90 2.86 11.42 -1.40
C THR A 90 3.59 11.17 -0.07
N GLN A 91 3.15 11.83 1.01
CA GLN A 91 3.66 11.56 2.35
C GLN A 91 3.27 10.15 2.81
N ALA A 92 2.04 9.71 2.56
CA ALA A 92 1.59 8.36 2.91
C ALA A 92 2.41 7.26 2.21
N VAL A 93 2.80 7.46 0.95
CA VAL A 93 3.74 6.58 0.24
C VAL A 93 5.09 6.54 0.95
N THR A 94 5.66 7.69 1.31
CA THR A 94 6.94 7.79 2.02
C THR A 94 6.90 7.05 3.37
N ASP A 95 5.80 7.22 4.12
CA ASP A 95 5.60 6.55 5.41
C ASP A 95 5.44 5.03 5.24
N ALA A 96 4.77 4.59 4.18
CA ALA A 96 4.62 3.18 3.85
C ALA A 96 5.95 2.55 3.39
N GLU A 97 6.77 3.26 2.61
CA GLU A 97 8.13 2.82 2.27
C GLU A 97 9.01 2.65 3.52
N ALA A 98 8.93 3.59 4.46
CA ALA A 98 9.62 3.49 5.74
C ALA A 98 9.12 2.28 6.55
N ALA A 99 7.82 1.97 6.52
CA ALA A 99 7.26 0.80 7.16
C ALA A 99 7.76 -0.50 6.52
N VAL A 100 7.89 -0.56 5.19
CA VAL A 100 8.48 -1.71 4.47
C VAL A 100 9.94 -1.89 4.88
N ALA A 101 10.72 -0.81 4.93
CA ALA A 101 12.12 -0.86 5.35
C ALA A 101 12.29 -1.32 6.82
N ALA A 102 11.38 -0.92 7.70
CA ALA A 102 11.37 -1.33 9.10
C ALA A 102 10.90 -2.78 9.32
N ASN A 103 10.18 -3.37 8.35
CA ASN A 103 9.64 -4.73 8.41
C ASN A 103 10.14 -5.56 7.22
N PRO A 104 11.46 -5.81 7.12
CA PRO A 104 11.99 -6.58 6.00
C PRO A 104 11.46 -8.02 6.03
N ALA A 105 11.11 -8.53 4.86
CA ALA A 105 10.71 -9.92 4.70
C ALA A 105 11.80 -10.88 5.23
N PRO A 106 11.41 -11.95 5.94
CA PRO A 106 12.38 -12.94 6.40
C PRO A 106 12.99 -13.68 5.20
N THR A 107 14.24 -14.11 5.34
CA THR A 107 14.99 -14.79 4.27
C THR A 107 14.81 -16.30 4.33
N ASP A 108 15.14 -16.97 3.23
CA ASP A 108 15.18 -18.43 3.17
C ASP A 108 16.14 -19.01 4.21
N ALA A 109 17.27 -18.34 4.45
CA ALA A 109 18.22 -18.74 5.47
C ALA A 109 17.63 -18.70 6.89
N SER A 110 16.75 -17.74 7.20
CA SER A 110 16.10 -17.71 8.52
C SER A 110 15.04 -18.80 8.66
N LEU A 111 14.37 -19.17 7.56
CA LEU A 111 13.49 -20.34 7.52
C LEU A 111 14.27 -21.64 7.66
N ASP A 112 15.38 -21.81 6.94
CA ASP A 112 16.23 -23.01 6.98
C ASP A 112 16.81 -23.24 8.37
N ALA A 113 17.26 -22.17 9.05
CA ALA A 113 17.73 -22.23 10.43
C ALA A 113 16.60 -22.68 11.38
N ALA A 114 15.41 -22.08 11.25
CA ALA A 114 14.24 -22.45 12.06
C ALA A 114 13.78 -23.90 11.80
N LEU A 115 13.84 -24.35 10.55
CA LEU A 115 13.53 -25.73 10.17
C LEU A 115 14.58 -26.70 10.71
N THR A 116 15.87 -26.35 10.66
CA THR A 116 16.97 -27.19 11.15
C THR A 116 16.90 -27.37 12.67
N ASP A 117 16.55 -26.31 13.40
CA ASP A 117 16.34 -26.38 14.85
C ASP A 117 15.14 -27.26 15.25
N MET A 118 14.15 -27.36 14.35
CA MET A 118 12.95 -28.18 14.54
C MET A 118 13.14 -29.63 14.09
N ALA A 119 13.85 -29.85 12.98
CA ALA A 119 14.01 -31.13 12.32
C ALA A 119 15.05 -32.01 13.01
N ASN A 120 14.80 -33.33 13.00
CA ASN A 120 15.83 -34.32 13.34
C ASN A 120 16.50 -34.88 12.06
N LYS A 121 16.31 -34.22 10.91
CA LYS A 121 16.76 -34.61 9.57
C LYS A 121 17.31 -33.39 8.82
N PRO A 122 18.11 -33.58 7.75
CA PRO A 122 18.60 -32.47 6.93
C PRO A 122 17.44 -31.65 6.35
N VAL A 123 17.62 -30.33 6.31
CA VAL A 123 16.74 -29.40 5.56
C VAL A 123 17.37 -29.22 4.19
N ASP A 124 16.66 -29.65 3.15
CA ASP A 124 17.02 -29.42 1.76
C ASP A 124 16.05 -28.43 1.12
N ALA A 125 16.32 -28.03 -0.12
CA ALA A 125 15.53 -27.03 -0.83
C ALA A 125 14.04 -27.44 -0.99
N ASP A 126 13.75 -28.74 -1.15
CA ASP A 126 12.39 -29.24 -1.30
C ASP A 126 11.63 -29.14 0.04
N VAL A 127 12.30 -29.44 1.15
CA VAL A 127 11.75 -29.25 2.51
C VAL A 127 11.48 -27.77 2.78
N THR A 128 12.38 -26.87 2.38
CA THR A 128 12.19 -25.42 2.52
C THR A 128 11.02 -24.93 1.66
N ALA A 129 10.90 -25.40 0.42
CA ALA A 129 9.79 -25.03 -0.46
C ALA A 129 8.43 -25.52 0.09
N TRP A 130 8.37 -26.77 0.54
CA TRP A 130 7.17 -27.32 1.19
C TRP A 130 6.79 -26.55 2.47
N ALA A 131 7.78 -26.16 3.27
CA ALA A 131 7.55 -25.38 4.47
C ALA A 131 6.98 -23.99 4.14
N LYS A 132 7.51 -23.31 3.13
CA LYS A 132 6.96 -22.02 2.68
C LYS A 132 5.49 -22.14 2.26
N ASP A 133 5.17 -23.13 1.44
CA ASP A 133 3.79 -23.37 0.99
C ASP A 133 2.85 -23.65 2.17
N THR A 134 3.29 -24.50 3.12
CA THR A 134 2.52 -24.81 4.33
C THR A 134 2.35 -23.60 5.26
N LEU A 135 3.36 -22.74 5.35
CA LEU A 135 3.34 -21.55 6.21
C LEU A 135 2.61 -20.36 5.58
N ALA A 136 2.45 -20.32 4.25
CA ALA A 136 1.79 -19.23 3.54
C ALA A 136 0.40 -18.91 4.13
N GLY A 137 -0.45 -19.92 4.29
CA GLY A 137 -1.78 -19.71 4.89
C GLY A 137 -1.75 -19.22 6.35
N LYS A 138 -0.68 -19.50 7.10
CA LYS A 138 -0.49 -18.96 8.47
C LYS A 138 -0.02 -17.52 8.46
N ILE A 139 0.84 -17.18 7.49
CA ILE A 139 1.30 -15.80 7.26
C ILE A 139 0.09 -14.94 6.90
N ASP A 140 -0.73 -15.38 5.95
CA ASP A 140 -1.94 -14.65 5.55
C ASP A 140 -2.92 -14.46 6.72
N ALA A 141 -3.16 -15.52 7.51
CA ALA A 141 -4.03 -15.43 8.68
C ALA A 141 -3.48 -14.47 9.75
N MET A 142 -2.16 -14.47 9.97
CA MET A 142 -1.52 -13.58 10.94
C MET A 142 -1.47 -12.13 10.43
N ALA A 143 -1.24 -11.94 9.14
CA ALA A 143 -1.31 -10.64 8.49
C ALA A 143 -2.71 -10.05 8.69
N ALA A 144 -3.77 -10.78 8.31
CA ALA A 144 -5.15 -10.36 8.49
C ALA A 144 -5.54 -10.08 9.96
N ALA A 145 -4.99 -10.83 10.91
CA ALA A 145 -5.23 -10.61 12.34
C ALA A 145 -4.54 -9.34 12.89
N THR A 146 -3.51 -8.84 12.20
CA THR A 146 -2.71 -7.69 12.64
C THR A 146 -3.01 -6.41 11.85
N THR A 147 -3.80 -6.49 10.77
CA THR A 147 -4.31 -5.36 9.97
C THR A 147 -5.52 -4.65 10.59
N THR A 148 -5.69 -4.64 11.91
CA THR A 148 -6.85 -4.00 12.57
C THR A 148 -7.07 -2.57 12.04
N PRO A 149 -8.31 -2.17 11.68
CA PRO A 149 -8.63 -0.87 11.08
C PRO A 149 -8.25 0.33 11.94
#